data_AF-A0A495XMU6-F1
#
_entry.id   AF-A0A495XMU6-F1
#
_cell.length_a   1.000
_cell.length_b   1.000
_cell.length_c   1.000
_cell.angle_alpha   90.00
_cell.angle_beta   90.00
_cell.angle_gamma   90.00
#
_symmetry.space_group_name_H-M   'P 1'
#
loop_
_entity.id
_entity.type
_entity.pdbx_description
1 polymer ?
#
loop_
_entity_poly.entity_id
_entity_poly.type
_entity_poly.pdbx_seq_one_letter_code
_entity_poly.pdbx_strand_id
1 'polypeptide(L)'
;MAGAEGTGQPAARTHFDVVLRGYNQRQVNERVTRLEFDLKNSNRARDAAAAQVGELTKLLNTTRAELDKVKAQLGNLANSPVNASNVTERVRVMMTLAEEEIADIRQGAVDQANATRAEAERFAAEGRAAHQRAMGEVEERRKQLEAAHQQRTAELEQQYQERRAELEKQHEDLRAKLTAEHEALLAQTRADHERLAAEFDEKTKDLEKRRVDLDAKYKGYHDDLDKEYDELRTTLRKEHEVHVVEAKAEAARLLEEAKTQVEKLREESAKQVADLEAEALAKAEKAVADAEAAAEKRLAEASAEAEKKIADADSYADERITAADRKLTELHTVHKALTEQFTAAQEAVLNAVAALSPIDGESSETGEANEDTAKADAPAKPETPESEQPTKQLRIPKRN
;
A
#
# COMPACT_ATOMS: atom_id res chain seq x y z
N MET A 1 89.34 -69.24 53.17
CA MET A 1 89.60 -69.94 54.44
C MET A 1 89.96 -68.86 55.45
N ALA A 2 89.13 -68.48 56.43
CA ALA A 2 87.97 -69.13 57.07
C ALA A 2 88.35 -70.38 57.90
N GLY A 3 87.80 -70.47 59.12
CA GLY A 3 88.36 -71.17 60.29
C GLY A 3 89.06 -70.14 61.20
N ALA A 4 88.55 -69.70 62.36
CA ALA A 4 88.02 -70.45 63.52
C ALA A 4 89.10 -71.39 64.11
N GLU A 5 89.37 -71.41 65.42
CA GLU A 5 88.52 -71.11 66.58
C GLU A 5 89.17 -70.08 67.54
N GLY A 6 88.47 -69.45 68.50
CA GLY A 6 87.10 -69.70 68.96
C GLY A 6 86.99 -70.18 70.41
N THR A 7 88.12 -70.49 71.07
CA THR A 7 88.17 -70.85 72.49
C THR A 7 88.07 -69.61 73.39
N GLY A 8 86.85 -69.09 73.53
CA GLY A 8 86.54 -68.04 74.49
C GLY A 8 86.79 -68.50 75.92
N GLN A 9 88.00 -68.29 76.43
CA GLN A 9 88.33 -68.51 77.83
C GLN A 9 87.52 -67.50 78.66
N PRO A 10 86.50 -67.91 79.44
CA PRO A 10 85.77 -66.96 80.28
C PRO A 10 86.77 -66.30 81.23
N ALA A 11 86.70 -64.98 81.34
CA ALA A 11 87.60 -64.20 82.19
C ALA A 11 87.63 -64.83 83.59
N ALA A 12 88.79 -65.36 83.98
CA ALA A 12 88.90 -66.18 85.17
C ALA A 12 88.48 -65.34 86.38
N ARG A 13 87.41 -65.76 87.08
CA ARG A 13 86.88 -65.04 88.25
C ARG A 13 88.05 -64.74 89.20
N THR A 14 88.32 -63.45 89.40
CA THR A 14 89.44 -62.97 90.20
C THR A 14 89.18 -63.07 91.70
N HIS A 15 87.94 -63.41 92.07
CA HIS A 15 87.45 -63.72 93.40
C HIS A 15 86.90 -65.15 93.43
N PHE A 16 86.99 -65.78 94.60
CA PHE A 16 86.23 -67.01 94.90
C PHE A 16 84.87 -66.62 95.49
N ASP A 17 83.82 -67.39 95.18
CA ASP A 17 82.50 -67.16 95.75
C ASP A 17 82.54 -67.46 97.27
N VAL A 18 81.94 -66.59 98.09
CA VAL A 18 81.94 -66.70 99.55
C VAL A 18 80.70 -67.45 100.02
N VAL A 19 80.89 -68.45 100.88
CA VAL A 19 79.83 -69.19 101.59
C VAL A 19 79.76 -68.74 103.07
N LEU A 20 78.76 -69.23 103.81
CA LEU A 20 78.47 -68.85 105.20
C LEU A 20 79.68 -68.90 106.16
N ARG A 21 80.74 -69.65 105.80
CA ARG A 21 82.03 -69.65 106.51
C ARG A 21 83.22 -69.74 105.55
N GLY A 22 83.52 -68.64 104.86
CA GLY A 22 84.74 -68.45 104.05
C GLY A 22 84.57 -68.70 102.55
N TYR A 23 85.68 -68.78 101.81
CA TYR A 23 85.66 -69.03 100.36
C TYR A 23 85.22 -70.46 100.02
N ASN A 24 84.58 -70.62 98.86
CA ASN A 24 84.18 -71.92 98.31
C ASN A 24 85.41 -72.78 98.00
N GLN A 25 85.74 -73.71 98.91
CA GLN A 25 86.92 -74.57 98.84
C GLN A 25 87.02 -75.37 97.53
N ARG A 26 85.89 -75.74 96.91
CA ARG A 26 85.90 -76.41 95.60
C ARG A 26 86.52 -75.53 94.53
N GLN A 27 86.12 -74.26 94.47
CA GLN A 27 86.66 -73.29 93.51
C GLN A 27 88.13 -72.95 93.78
N VAL A 28 88.52 -72.86 95.06
CA VAL A 28 89.93 -72.66 95.46
C VAL A 28 90.79 -73.83 94.99
N ASN A 29 90.40 -75.07 95.30
CA ASN A 29 91.15 -76.26 94.91
C ASN A 29 91.23 -76.39 93.38
N GLU A 30 90.11 -76.23 92.67
CA GLU A 30 90.04 -76.27 91.20
C GLU A 30 90.97 -75.22 90.56
N ARG A 31 91.04 -74.00 91.14
CA ARG A 31 91.96 -72.95 90.68
C ARG A 31 93.42 -73.24 91.01
N VAL A 32 93.74 -73.79 92.18
CA VAL A 32 95.12 -74.15 92.56
C VAL A 32 95.64 -75.30 91.70
N THR A 33 94.87 -76.38 91.54
CA THR A 33 95.25 -77.49 90.65
C THR A 33 95.44 -77.03 89.20
N ARG A 34 94.61 -76.10 88.72
CA ARG A 34 94.80 -75.48 87.41
C ARG A 34 96.08 -74.63 87.35
N LEU A 35 96.34 -73.76 88.33
CA LEU A 35 97.57 -72.95 88.36
C LEU A 35 98.84 -73.82 88.47
N GLU A 36 98.80 -74.93 89.19
CA GLU A 36 99.88 -75.92 89.20
C GLU A 36 100.10 -76.57 87.83
N PHE A 37 99.03 -76.92 87.11
CA PHE A 37 99.10 -77.47 85.76
C PHE A 37 99.66 -76.44 84.76
N ASP A 38 99.15 -75.21 84.80
CA ASP A 38 99.60 -74.09 83.97
C ASP A 38 101.09 -73.77 84.25
N LEU A 39 101.54 -73.78 85.52
CA LEU A 39 102.94 -73.61 85.90
C LEU A 39 103.83 -74.78 85.45
N LYS A 40 103.38 -76.03 85.62
CA LYS A 40 104.12 -77.23 85.17
C LYS A 40 104.30 -77.23 83.64
N ASN A 41 103.29 -76.77 82.89
CA ASN A 41 103.40 -76.62 81.44
C ASN A 41 104.25 -75.42 81.03
N SER A 42 104.18 -74.29 81.74
CA SER A 42 105.05 -73.13 81.51
C SER A 42 106.53 -73.48 81.70
N ASN A 43 106.87 -74.21 82.78
CA ASN A 43 108.24 -74.69 83.00
C ASN A 43 108.70 -75.65 81.89
N ARG A 44 107.86 -76.62 81.48
CA ARG A 44 108.17 -77.50 80.33
C ARG A 44 108.42 -76.71 79.05
N ALA A 45 107.62 -75.69 78.76
CA ALA A 45 107.79 -74.84 77.58
C ALA A 45 109.09 -74.02 77.65
N ARG A 46 109.41 -73.45 78.84
CA ARG A 46 110.68 -72.74 79.08
C ARG A 46 111.89 -73.65 78.90
N ASP A 47 111.84 -74.86 79.43
CA ASP A 47 112.96 -75.80 79.41
C ASP A 47 113.16 -76.39 77.99
N ALA A 48 112.08 -76.58 77.24
CA ALA A 48 112.13 -76.90 75.81
C ALA A 48 112.73 -75.74 74.98
N ALA A 49 112.34 -74.49 75.26
CA ALA A 49 112.93 -73.32 74.60
C ALA A 49 114.43 -73.16 74.95
N ALA A 50 114.83 -73.45 76.19
CA ALA A 50 116.24 -73.46 76.59
C ALA A 50 117.05 -74.54 75.86
N ALA A 51 116.46 -75.74 75.65
CA ALA A 51 117.08 -76.78 74.83
C ALA A 51 117.26 -76.33 73.37
N GLN A 52 116.23 -75.74 72.76
CA GLN A 52 116.29 -75.19 71.40
C GLN A 52 117.37 -74.11 71.25
N VAL A 53 117.49 -73.19 72.22
CA VAL A 53 118.58 -72.19 72.25
C VAL A 53 119.96 -72.87 72.33
N GLY A 54 120.09 -73.95 73.12
CA GLY A 54 121.32 -74.74 73.18
C GLY A 54 121.67 -75.44 71.85
N GLU A 55 120.67 -75.95 71.12
CA GLU A 55 120.85 -76.58 69.81
C GLU A 55 121.20 -75.56 68.72
N LEU A 56 120.48 -74.44 68.66
CA LEU A 56 120.79 -73.33 67.75
C LEU A 56 122.19 -72.76 68.01
N THR A 57 122.61 -72.66 69.27
CA THR A 57 123.97 -72.21 69.64
C THR A 57 125.05 -73.17 69.12
N LYS A 58 124.80 -74.50 69.18
CA LYS A 58 125.72 -75.50 68.59
C LYS A 58 125.78 -75.34 67.08
N LEU A 59 124.63 -75.31 66.39
CA LEU A 59 124.54 -75.19 64.93
C LEU A 59 125.23 -73.92 64.41
N LEU A 60 125.05 -72.79 65.11
CA LEU A 60 125.65 -71.50 64.79
C LEU A 60 127.18 -71.50 64.98
N ASN A 61 127.70 -72.24 65.97
CA ASN A 61 129.14 -72.40 66.15
C ASN A 61 129.76 -73.37 65.12
N THR A 62 129.06 -74.45 64.76
CA THR A 62 129.47 -75.36 63.67
C THR A 62 129.54 -74.63 62.34
N THR A 63 128.48 -73.92 61.94
CA THR A 63 128.45 -73.20 60.66
C THR A 63 129.48 -72.07 60.59
N ARG A 64 129.82 -71.41 61.71
CA ARG A 64 130.97 -70.49 61.79
C ARG A 64 132.30 -71.20 61.50
N ALA A 65 132.57 -72.32 62.16
CA ALA A 65 133.81 -73.08 61.97
C ALA A 65 133.94 -73.63 60.53
N GLU A 66 132.83 -74.05 59.92
CA GLU A 66 132.78 -74.47 58.52
C GLU A 66 133.03 -73.30 57.56
N LEU A 67 132.41 -72.14 57.81
CA LEU A 67 132.57 -70.93 57.02
C LEU A 67 134.02 -70.41 57.07
N ASP A 68 134.66 -70.39 58.24
CA ASP A 68 136.06 -69.98 58.38
C ASP A 68 137.04 -71.00 57.77
N LYS A 69 136.71 -72.30 57.81
CA LYS A 69 137.44 -73.34 57.07
C LYS A 69 137.35 -73.12 55.54
N VAL A 70 136.16 -72.84 55.02
CA VAL A 70 135.95 -72.55 53.58
C VAL A 70 136.67 -71.26 53.17
N LYS A 71 136.64 -70.20 53.99
CA LYS A 71 137.46 -68.99 53.76
C LYS A 71 138.95 -69.31 53.67
N ALA A 72 139.48 -70.15 54.56
CA ALA A 72 140.89 -70.53 54.53
C ALA A 72 141.24 -71.33 53.26
N GLN A 73 140.38 -72.25 52.84
CA GLN A 73 140.55 -72.99 51.58
C GLN A 73 140.53 -72.06 50.36
N LEU A 74 139.57 -71.13 50.28
CA LEU A 74 139.48 -70.13 49.21
C LEU A 74 140.68 -69.17 49.22
N GLY A 75 141.10 -68.69 50.40
CA GLY A 75 142.27 -67.82 50.56
C GLY A 75 143.57 -68.48 50.10
N ASN A 76 143.73 -69.79 50.34
CA ASN A 76 144.87 -70.57 49.84
C ASN A 76 144.82 -70.72 48.31
N LEU A 77 143.65 -71.02 47.73
CA LEU A 77 143.47 -71.14 46.28
C LEU A 77 143.68 -69.81 45.54
N ALA A 78 143.28 -68.68 46.14
CA ALA A 78 143.39 -67.36 45.55
C ALA A 78 144.83 -66.80 45.60
N ASN A 79 145.54 -66.97 46.72
CA ASN A 79 146.81 -66.29 47.00
C ASN A 79 148.07 -67.16 46.81
N SER A 80 147.92 -68.48 46.62
CA SER A 80 149.07 -69.36 46.40
C SER A 80 149.70 -69.15 45.00
N PRO A 81 151.03 -69.08 44.88
CA PRO A 81 151.70 -68.96 43.58
C PRO A 81 151.39 -70.16 42.67
N VAL A 82 151.46 -69.90 41.36
CA VAL A 82 150.96 -70.80 40.32
C VAL A 82 151.81 -72.07 40.21
N ASN A 83 151.34 -73.16 40.80
CA ASN A 83 151.84 -74.52 40.59
C ASN A 83 150.83 -75.35 39.78
N ALA A 84 151.28 -76.43 39.15
CA ALA A 84 150.47 -77.22 38.21
C ALA A 84 149.16 -77.77 38.83
N SER A 85 149.19 -78.20 40.10
CA SER A 85 148.00 -78.70 40.79
C SER A 85 146.99 -77.57 41.08
N ASN A 86 147.47 -76.41 41.50
CA ASN A 86 146.63 -75.24 41.75
C ASN A 86 146.02 -74.66 40.46
N VAL A 87 146.70 -74.79 39.31
CA VAL A 87 146.13 -74.41 38.01
C VAL A 87 144.91 -75.27 37.68
N THR A 88 145.02 -76.60 37.77
CA THR A 88 143.91 -77.50 37.46
C THR A 88 142.70 -77.23 38.34
N GLU A 89 142.90 -77.02 39.64
CA GLU A 89 141.78 -76.75 40.55
C GLU A 89 141.17 -75.35 40.35
N ARG A 90 141.99 -74.32 40.08
CA ARG A 90 141.46 -72.98 39.74
C ARG A 90 140.72 -72.96 38.40
N VAL A 91 141.18 -73.70 37.40
CA VAL A 91 140.46 -73.86 36.12
C VAL A 91 139.16 -74.62 36.33
N ARG A 92 139.14 -75.63 37.21
CA ARG A 92 137.91 -76.34 37.57
C ARG A 92 136.88 -75.42 38.24
N VAL A 93 137.30 -74.62 39.23
CA VAL A 93 136.44 -73.64 39.91
C VAL A 93 135.96 -72.55 38.95
N MET A 94 136.81 -72.10 38.02
CA MET A 94 136.42 -71.16 36.98
C MET A 94 135.42 -71.77 35.98
N MET A 95 135.56 -73.05 35.66
CA MET A 95 134.61 -73.76 34.79
C MET A 95 133.25 -73.96 35.47
N THR A 96 133.21 -74.36 36.75
CA THR A 96 131.95 -74.46 37.49
C THR A 96 131.28 -73.10 37.67
N LEU A 97 132.05 -72.03 37.93
CA LEU A 97 131.51 -70.67 37.99
C LEU A 97 130.94 -70.22 36.63
N ALA A 98 131.56 -70.60 35.52
CA ALA A 98 131.04 -70.32 34.18
C ALA A 98 129.80 -71.18 33.85
N GLU A 99 129.72 -72.43 34.34
CA GLU A 99 128.52 -73.27 34.24
C GLU A 99 127.36 -72.70 35.08
N GLU A 100 127.64 -72.16 36.26
CA GLU A 100 126.71 -71.41 37.11
C GLU A 100 126.25 -70.11 36.43
N GLU A 101 127.16 -69.28 35.89
CA GLU A 101 126.83 -68.05 35.16
C GLU A 101 126.00 -68.33 33.89
N ILE A 102 126.31 -69.41 33.16
CA ILE A 102 125.49 -69.88 32.02
C ILE A 102 124.11 -70.38 32.49
N ALA A 103 124.00 -71.00 33.67
CA ALA A 103 122.73 -71.41 34.23
C ALA A 103 121.88 -70.19 34.63
N ASP A 104 122.47 -69.19 35.31
CA ASP A 104 121.80 -67.94 35.68
C ASP A 104 121.35 -67.13 34.46
N ILE A 105 122.18 -67.02 33.41
CA ILE A 105 121.81 -66.37 32.15
C ILE A 105 120.64 -67.11 31.48
N ARG A 106 120.64 -68.45 31.46
CA ARG A 106 119.54 -69.26 30.93
C ARG A 106 118.26 -69.10 31.76
N GLN A 107 118.37 -69.11 33.08
CA GLN A 107 117.25 -68.94 33.99
C GLN A 107 116.63 -67.55 33.83
N GLY A 108 117.46 -66.49 33.83
CA GLY A 108 117.01 -65.12 33.58
C GLY A 108 116.34 -64.94 32.20
N ALA A 109 116.85 -65.59 31.15
CA ALA A 109 116.21 -65.57 29.83
C ALA A 109 114.86 -66.31 29.81
N VAL A 110 114.74 -67.44 30.53
CA VAL A 110 113.48 -68.17 30.70
C VAL A 110 112.47 -67.35 31.51
N ASP A 111 112.90 -66.71 32.59
CA ASP A 111 112.03 -65.89 33.44
C ASP A 111 111.58 -64.60 32.73
N GLN A 112 112.45 -63.96 31.95
CA GLN A 112 112.04 -62.87 31.05
C GLN A 112 111.01 -63.34 30.01
N ALA A 113 111.24 -64.47 29.34
CA ALA A 113 110.29 -65.01 28.37
C ALA A 113 108.94 -65.39 29.01
N ASN A 114 108.96 -65.90 30.24
CA ASN A 114 107.76 -66.21 31.01
C ASN A 114 107.02 -64.94 31.48
N ALA A 115 107.75 -63.89 31.89
CA ALA A 115 107.18 -62.59 32.24
C ALA A 115 106.49 -61.94 31.03
N THR A 116 107.16 -61.87 29.88
CA THR A 116 106.57 -61.33 28.64
C THR A 116 105.34 -62.12 28.18
N ARG A 117 105.34 -63.45 28.34
CA ARG A 117 104.15 -64.28 28.09
C ARG A 117 103.02 -63.96 29.06
N ALA A 118 103.29 -63.88 30.36
CA ALA A 118 102.29 -63.58 31.38
C ALA A 118 101.68 -62.17 31.20
N GLU A 119 102.47 -61.18 30.77
CA GLU A 119 102.00 -59.84 30.41
C GLU A 119 101.11 -59.87 29.16
N ALA A 120 101.52 -60.57 28.10
CA ALA A 120 100.71 -60.73 26.89
C ALA A 120 99.40 -61.48 27.16
N GLU A 121 99.43 -62.52 28.00
CA GLU A 121 98.24 -63.28 28.41
C GLU A 121 97.28 -62.44 29.26
N ARG A 122 97.79 -61.62 30.19
CA ARG A 122 97.00 -60.65 30.96
C ARG A 122 96.35 -59.63 30.05
N PHE A 123 97.11 -58.95 29.19
CA PHE A 123 96.58 -57.96 28.25
C PHE A 123 95.52 -58.57 27.33
N ALA A 124 95.75 -59.80 26.83
CA ALA A 124 94.77 -60.50 26.00
C ALA A 124 93.51 -60.92 26.80
N ALA A 125 93.63 -61.26 28.09
CA ALA A 125 92.49 -61.56 28.95
C ALA A 125 91.69 -60.30 29.31
N GLU A 126 92.36 -59.20 29.64
CA GLU A 126 91.77 -57.89 29.91
C GLU A 126 91.06 -57.33 28.67
N GLY A 127 91.68 -57.42 27.50
CA GLY A 127 91.07 -57.04 26.22
C GLY A 127 89.82 -57.86 25.88
N ARG A 128 89.85 -59.18 26.08
CA ARG A 128 88.66 -60.04 25.93
C ARG A 128 87.55 -59.66 26.92
N ALA A 129 87.90 -59.43 28.19
CA ALA A 129 86.92 -59.04 29.22
C ALA A 129 86.32 -57.65 28.98
N ALA A 130 87.11 -56.68 28.49
CA ALA A 130 86.65 -55.36 28.10
C ALA A 130 85.70 -55.43 26.89
N HIS A 131 86.06 -56.22 25.86
CA HIS A 131 85.19 -56.46 24.71
C HIS A 131 83.86 -57.14 25.12
N GLN A 132 83.91 -58.14 26.00
CA GLN A 132 82.71 -58.81 26.52
C GLN A 132 81.78 -57.84 27.27
N ARG A 133 82.33 -56.95 28.11
CA ARG A 133 81.55 -55.89 28.77
C ARG A 133 80.92 -54.93 27.76
N ALA A 134 81.72 -54.41 26.82
CA ALA A 134 81.23 -53.48 25.80
C ALA A 134 80.11 -54.08 24.93
N MET A 135 80.22 -55.36 24.55
CA MET A 135 79.15 -56.07 23.84
C MET A 135 77.90 -56.25 24.71
N GLY A 136 78.05 -56.57 25.99
CA GLY A 136 76.94 -56.64 26.95
C GLY A 136 76.22 -55.30 27.12
N GLU A 137 76.96 -54.21 27.33
CA GLU A 137 76.45 -52.84 27.42
C GLU A 137 75.71 -52.42 26.13
N VAL A 138 76.24 -52.75 24.96
CA VAL A 138 75.59 -52.51 23.66
C VAL A 138 74.29 -53.33 23.53
N GLU A 139 74.30 -54.60 23.92
CA GLU A 139 73.11 -55.45 23.91
C GLU A 139 72.02 -54.96 24.88
N GLU A 140 72.38 -54.58 26.10
CA GLU A 140 71.46 -54.03 27.09
C GLU A 140 70.85 -52.72 26.59
N ARG A 141 71.68 -51.81 26.05
CA ARG A 141 71.23 -50.55 25.47
C ARG A 141 70.33 -50.77 24.25
N ARG A 142 70.60 -51.79 23.43
CA ARG A 142 69.74 -52.21 22.30
C ARG A 142 68.37 -52.68 22.81
N LYS A 143 68.35 -53.57 23.81
CA LYS A 143 67.12 -54.10 24.43
C LYS A 143 66.29 -52.99 25.10
N GLN A 144 66.94 -52.04 25.77
CA GLN A 144 66.30 -50.86 26.36
C GLN A 144 65.67 -49.95 25.31
N LEU A 145 66.37 -49.67 24.20
CA LEU A 145 65.84 -48.89 23.08
C LEU A 145 64.67 -49.63 22.39
N GLU A 146 64.80 -50.93 22.13
CA GLU A 146 63.73 -51.77 21.56
C GLU A 146 62.47 -51.73 22.43
N ALA A 147 62.60 -51.91 23.74
CA ALA A 147 61.48 -51.82 24.68
C ALA A 147 60.85 -50.42 24.72
N ALA A 148 61.67 -49.35 24.79
CA ALA A 148 61.17 -47.98 24.81
C ALA A 148 60.48 -47.58 23.50
N HIS A 149 60.96 -48.06 22.34
CA HIS A 149 60.28 -47.89 21.07
C HIS A 149 58.94 -48.63 21.03
N GLN A 150 58.90 -49.90 21.47
CA GLN A 150 57.67 -50.69 21.52
C GLN A 150 56.61 -50.07 22.45
N GLN A 151 57.01 -49.64 23.64
CA GLN A 151 56.15 -48.92 24.59
C GLN A 151 55.59 -47.65 23.93
N ARG A 152 56.45 -46.79 23.39
CA ARG A 152 56.01 -45.53 22.77
C ARG A 152 55.12 -45.73 21.55
N THR A 153 55.32 -46.79 20.76
CA THR A 153 54.39 -47.11 19.65
C THR A 153 53.05 -47.63 20.16
N ALA A 154 53.02 -48.41 21.25
CA ALA A 154 51.76 -48.86 21.86
C ALA A 154 50.99 -47.69 22.50
N GLU A 155 51.67 -46.78 23.18
CA GLU A 155 51.10 -45.55 23.74
C GLU A 155 50.51 -44.64 22.65
N LEU A 156 51.24 -44.45 21.54
CA LEU A 156 50.76 -43.64 20.41
C LEU A 156 49.56 -44.27 19.69
N GLU A 157 49.56 -45.61 19.53
CA GLU A 157 48.42 -46.34 18.96
C GLU A 157 47.20 -46.24 19.88
N GLN A 158 47.38 -46.41 21.20
CA GLN A 158 46.30 -46.21 22.18
C GLN A 158 45.71 -44.80 22.10
N GLN A 159 46.55 -43.76 22.14
CA GLN A 159 46.11 -42.36 22.01
C GLN A 159 45.41 -42.10 20.67
N TYR A 160 45.85 -42.72 19.58
CA TYR A 160 45.21 -42.61 18.27
C TYR A 160 43.82 -43.26 18.25
N GLN A 161 43.69 -44.48 18.81
CA GLN A 161 42.40 -45.20 18.87
C GLN A 161 41.41 -44.53 19.84
N GLU A 162 41.88 -44.05 21.00
CA GLU A 162 41.09 -43.25 21.93
C GLU A 162 40.57 -41.97 21.25
N ARG A 163 41.48 -41.19 20.62
CA ARG A 163 41.10 -39.94 19.96
C ARG A 163 40.19 -40.16 18.75
N ARG A 164 40.35 -41.28 18.04
CA ARG A 164 39.44 -41.71 16.98
C ARG A 164 38.05 -42.03 17.54
N ALA A 165 37.96 -42.81 18.62
CA ALA A 165 36.69 -43.16 19.25
C ALA A 165 35.98 -41.96 19.88
N GLU A 166 36.71 -40.96 20.38
CA GLU A 166 36.15 -39.66 20.79
C GLU A 166 35.52 -38.91 19.61
N LEU A 167 36.25 -38.79 18.49
CA LEU A 167 35.77 -38.09 17.28
C LEU A 167 34.58 -38.81 16.65
N GLU A 168 34.60 -40.14 16.60
CA GLU A 168 33.51 -40.97 16.08
C GLU A 168 32.22 -40.73 16.88
N LYS A 169 32.29 -40.80 18.23
CA LYS A 169 31.17 -40.44 19.12
C LYS A 169 30.71 -38.99 18.94
N GLN A 170 31.62 -38.03 18.82
CA GLN A 170 31.26 -36.62 18.59
C GLN A 170 30.53 -36.43 17.25
N HIS A 171 30.92 -37.16 16.20
CA HIS A 171 30.21 -37.16 14.93
C HIS A 171 28.86 -37.87 14.99
N GLU A 172 28.71 -38.94 15.77
CA GLU A 172 27.43 -39.61 16.03
C GLU A 172 26.47 -38.70 16.83
N ASP A 173 26.94 -38.10 17.92
CA ASP A 173 26.18 -37.12 18.73
C ASP A 173 25.70 -35.93 17.88
N LEU A 174 26.57 -35.37 17.03
CA LEU A 174 26.22 -34.25 16.15
C LEU A 174 25.23 -34.66 15.07
N ARG A 175 25.36 -35.87 14.50
CA ARG A 175 24.37 -36.42 13.56
C ARG A 175 23.01 -36.60 14.23
N ALA A 176 22.98 -37.25 15.40
CA ALA A 176 21.75 -37.52 16.15
C ALA A 176 21.01 -36.23 16.56
N LYS A 177 21.76 -35.19 16.99
CA LYS A 177 21.20 -33.86 17.26
C LYS A 177 20.62 -33.22 15.99
N LEU A 178 21.39 -33.18 14.90
CA LEU A 178 20.93 -32.58 13.65
C LEU A 178 19.72 -33.30 13.03
N THR A 179 19.63 -34.63 13.14
CA THR A 179 18.43 -35.38 12.73
C THR A 179 17.23 -35.07 13.62
N ALA A 180 17.41 -35.01 14.95
CA ALA A 180 16.32 -34.69 15.87
C ALA A 180 15.82 -33.23 15.70
N GLU A 181 16.72 -32.27 15.49
CA GLU A 181 16.40 -30.88 15.17
C GLU A 181 15.64 -30.76 13.83
N HIS A 182 16.08 -31.52 12.81
CA HIS A 182 15.40 -31.56 11.52
C HIS A 182 14.00 -32.20 11.61
N GLU A 183 13.86 -33.32 12.31
CA GLU A 183 12.56 -33.97 12.54
C GLU A 183 11.61 -33.09 13.35
N ALA A 184 12.11 -32.39 14.38
CA ALA A 184 11.33 -31.43 15.15
C ALA A 184 10.86 -30.25 14.30
N LEU A 185 11.72 -29.69 13.43
CA LEU A 185 11.36 -28.61 12.52
C LEU A 185 10.36 -29.07 11.44
N LEU A 186 10.49 -30.29 10.93
CA LEU A 186 9.50 -30.90 10.03
C LEU A 186 8.16 -31.17 10.74
N ALA A 187 8.16 -31.58 12.01
CA ALA A 187 6.94 -31.74 12.79
C ALA A 187 6.26 -30.39 13.07
N GLN A 188 7.03 -29.36 13.46
CA GLN A 188 6.51 -28.02 13.68
C GLN A 188 5.91 -27.43 12.39
N THR A 189 6.66 -27.45 11.28
CA THR A 189 6.16 -26.89 10.01
C THR A 189 4.92 -27.60 9.49
N ARG A 190 4.78 -28.93 9.70
CA ARG A 190 3.53 -29.66 9.43
C ARG A 190 2.38 -29.16 10.30
N ALA A 191 2.57 -29.06 11.62
CA ALA A 191 1.55 -28.58 12.55
C ALA A 191 1.12 -27.12 12.26
N ASP A 192 2.07 -26.26 11.87
CA ASP A 192 1.79 -24.88 11.44
C ASP A 192 1.03 -24.83 10.11
N HIS A 193 1.35 -25.71 9.15
CA HIS A 193 0.57 -25.85 7.91
C HIS A 193 -0.84 -26.39 8.14
N GLU A 194 -1.01 -27.40 9.00
CA GLU A 194 -2.32 -27.97 9.37
C GLU A 194 -3.20 -26.94 10.08
N ARG A 195 -2.62 -26.18 11.03
CA ARG A 195 -3.29 -25.06 11.71
C ARG A 195 -3.71 -23.97 10.72
N LEU A 196 -2.80 -23.57 9.82
CA LEU A 196 -3.08 -22.54 8.82
C LEU A 196 -4.16 -22.98 7.81
N ALA A 197 -4.15 -24.25 7.40
CA ALA A 197 -5.19 -24.83 6.54
C ALA A 197 -6.56 -24.81 7.24
N ALA A 198 -6.65 -25.27 8.49
CA ALA A 198 -7.89 -25.21 9.27
C ALA A 198 -8.40 -23.76 9.46
N GLU A 199 -7.50 -22.80 9.69
CA GLU A 199 -7.84 -21.38 9.72
C GLU A 199 -8.38 -20.86 8.38
N PHE A 200 -7.84 -21.31 7.24
CA PHE A 200 -8.34 -20.94 5.91
C PHE A 200 -9.69 -21.59 5.60
N ASP A 201 -9.90 -22.85 5.99
CA ASP A 201 -11.18 -23.55 5.82
C ASP A 201 -12.31 -22.87 6.61
N GLU A 202 -12.09 -22.51 7.88
CA GLU A 202 -13.09 -21.78 8.66
C GLU A 202 -13.36 -20.37 8.11
N LYS A 203 -12.31 -19.63 7.70
CA LYS A 203 -12.48 -18.33 7.02
C LYS A 203 -13.27 -18.46 5.72
N THR A 204 -13.08 -19.55 4.97
CA THR A 204 -13.80 -19.83 3.73
C THR A 204 -15.28 -20.14 4.01
N LYS A 205 -15.58 -21.00 5.00
CA LYS A 205 -16.95 -21.27 5.46
C LYS A 205 -17.66 -19.99 5.93
N ASP A 206 -16.97 -19.11 6.65
CA ASP A 206 -17.54 -17.83 7.11
C ASP A 206 -17.78 -16.82 5.99
N LEU A 207 -16.91 -16.80 4.97
CA LEU A 207 -17.16 -16.00 3.75
C LEU A 207 -18.32 -16.57 2.94
N GLU A 208 -18.47 -17.89 2.86
CA GLU A 208 -19.61 -18.53 2.19
C GLU A 208 -20.94 -18.27 2.91
N LYS A 209 -20.99 -18.39 4.25
CA LYS A 209 -22.14 -17.98 5.07
C LYS A 209 -22.52 -16.52 4.78
N ARG A 210 -21.55 -15.60 4.87
CA ARG A 210 -21.77 -14.16 4.61
C ARG A 210 -22.24 -13.89 3.19
N ARG A 211 -21.75 -14.63 2.20
CA ARG A 211 -22.23 -14.55 0.81
C ARG A 211 -23.69 -14.98 0.74
N VAL A 212 -24.06 -16.13 1.30
CA VAL A 212 -25.46 -16.62 1.29
C VAL A 212 -26.39 -15.64 2.02
N ASP A 213 -25.96 -15.08 3.16
CA ASP A 213 -26.71 -14.06 3.90
C ASP A 213 -26.90 -12.77 3.09
N LEU A 214 -25.90 -12.35 2.30
CA LEU A 214 -25.97 -11.19 1.42
C LEU A 214 -26.84 -11.48 0.18
N ASP A 215 -26.63 -12.61 -0.50
CA ASP A 215 -27.41 -13.06 -1.65
C ASP A 215 -28.92 -13.19 -1.27
N ALA A 216 -29.22 -13.58 -0.03
CA ALA A 216 -30.58 -13.60 0.51
C ALA A 216 -31.13 -12.19 0.81
N LYS A 217 -30.34 -11.30 1.43
CA LYS A 217 -30.75 -9.91 1.71
C LYS A 217 -30.97 -9.10 0.43
N TYR A 218 -30.11 -9.25 -0.57
CA TYR A 218 -30.29 -8.60 -1.88
C TYR A 218 -31.58 -9.04 -2.56
N LYS A 219 -31.93 -10.33 -2.51
CA LYS A 219 -33.23 -10.82 -3.00
C LYS A 219 -34.39 -10.21 -2.23
N GLY A 220 -34.36 -10.24 -0.88
CA GLY A 220 -35.39 -9.62 -0.05
C GLY A 220 -35.61 -8.13 -0.38
N TYR A 221 -34.52 -7.34 -0.49
CA TYR A 221 -34.62 -5.93 -0.88
C TYR A 221 -35.17 -5.72 -2.30
N HIS A 222 -34.88 -6.61 -3.25
CA HIS A 222 -35.50 -6.55 -4.58
C HIS A 222 -36.97 -6.95 -4.54
N ASP A 223 -37.31 -8.06 -3.89
CA ASP A 223 -38.68 -8.55 -3.73
C ASP A 223 -39.57 -7.52 -2.99
N ASP A 224 -39.02 -6.76 -2.04
CA ASP A 224 -39.73 -5.70 -1.32
C ASP A 224 -39.81 -4.40 -2.14
N LEU A 225 -38.74 -3.99 -2.85
CA LEU A 225 -38.76 -2.81 -3.72
C LEU A 225 -39.72 -2.99 -4.92
N ASP A 226 -39.82 -4.20 -5.47
CA ASP A 226 -40.78 -4.51 -6.55
C ASP A 226 -42.23 -4.41 -6.03
N LYS A 227 -42.51 -4.78 -4.77
CA LYS A 227 -43.83 -4.55 -4.13
C LYS A 227 -44.09 -3.06 -3.95
N GLU A 228 -43.15 -2.30 -3.36
CA GLU A 228 -43.30 -0.85 -3.19
C GLU A 228 -43.53 -0.14 -4.53
N TYR A 229 -42.84 -0.58 -5.59
CA TYR A 229 -43.01 -0.04 -6.93
C TYR A 229 -44.38 -0.36 -7.53
N ASP A 230 -44.85 -1.61 -7.45
CA ASP A 230 -46.19 -1.96 -7.97
C ASP A 230 -47.31 -1.35 -7.11
N GLU A 231 -47.15 -1.23 -5.79
CA GLU A 231 -48.07 -0.51 -4.92
C GLU A 231 -48.18 0.97 -5.34
N LEU A 232 -47.05 1.69 -5.43
CA LEU A 232 -46.97 3.08 -5.87
C LEU A 232 -47.54 3.27 -7.29
N ARG A 233 -47.30 2.30 -8.18
CA ARG A 233 -47.87 2.28 -9.54
C ARG A 233 -49.39 2.08 -9.52
N THR A 234 -49.95 1.32 -8.57
CA THR A 234 -51.41 1.21 -8.42
C THR A 234 -52.05 2.43 -7.74
N THR A 235 -51.38 3.09 -6.79
CA THR A 235 -51.91 4.33 -6.19
C THR A 235 -51.88 5.46 -7.20
N LEU A 236 -50.74 5.71 -7.86
CA LEU A 236 -50.60 6.73 -8.89
C LEU A 236 -51.59 6.52 -10.05
N ARG A 237 -51.89 5.26 -10.41
CA ARG A 237 -52.94 4.95 -11.40
C ARG A 237 -54.34 5.34 -10.92
N LYS A 238 -54.69 5.06 -9.65
CA LYS A 238 -55.99 5.45 -9.06
C LYS A 238 -56.11 6.96 -8.95
N GLU A 239 -55.06 7.65 -8.50
CA GLU A 239 -54.99 9.11 -8.39
C GLU A 239 -55.14 9.77 -9.78
N HIS A 240 -54.42 9.28 -10.79
CA HIS A 240 -54.59 9.73 -12.16
C HIS A 240 -56.00 9.44 -12.72
N GLU A 241 -56.62 8.30 -12.38
CA GLU A 241 -57.99 7.99 -12.79
C GLU A 241 -59.02 8.94 -12.12
N VAL A 242 -58.84 9.25 -10.83
CA VAL A 242 -59.63 10.27 -10.10
C VAL A 242 -59.44 11.65 -10.75
N HIS A 243 -58.21 12.13 -10.93
CA HIS A 243 -57.94 13.42 -11.54
C HIS A 243 -58.44 13.53 -12.99
N VAL A 244 -58.45 12.43 -13.76
CA VAL A 244 -59.08 12.40 -15.11
C VAL A 244 -60.61 12.47 -15.04
N VAL A 245 -61.24 11.98 -13.97
CA VAL A 245 -62.69 12.15 -13.74
C VAL A 245 -63.00 13.57 -13.26
N GLU A 246 -62.21 14.10 -12.31
CA GLU A 246 -62.32 15.48 -11.82
C GLU A 246 -62.15 16.50 -12.94
N ALA A 247 -61.06 16.43 -13.71
CA ALA A 247 -60.81 17.33 -14.83
C ALA A 247 -61.88 17.23 -15.93
N LYS A 248 -62.53 16.07 -16.12
CA LYS A 248 -63.69 15.93 -17.02
C LYS A 248 -64.94 16.59 -16.44
N ALA A 249 -65.17 16.48 -15.13
CA ALA A 249 -66.28 17.13 -14.46
C ALA A 249 -66.12 18.67 -14.44
N GLU A 250 -64.90 19.16 -14.20
CA GLU A 250 -64.56 20.58 -14.31
C GLU A 250 -64.70 21.09 -15.75
N ALA A 251 -64.18 20.36 -16.74
CA ALA A 251 -64.36 20.74 -18.15
C ALA A 251 -65.84 20.76 -18.57
N ALA A 252 -66.65 19.79 -18.12
CA ALA A 252 -68.09 19.79 -18.34
C ALA A 252 -68.78 20.99 -17.66
N ARG A 253 -68.42 21.29 -16.40
CA ARG A 253 -68.94 22.46 -15.69
C ARG A 253 -68.58 23.77 -16.39
N LEU A 254 -67.32 23.93 -16.81
CA LEU A 254 -66.87 25.11 -17.56
C LEU A 254 -67.58 25.24 -18.91
N LEU A 255 -67.93 24.14 -19.57
CA LEU A 255 -68.75 24.16 -20.79
C LEU A 255 -70.19 24.58 -20.53
N GLU A 256 -70.83 24.15 -19.44
CA GLU A 256 -72.17 24.66 -19.06
C GLU A 256 -72.13 26.12 -18.60
N GLU A 257 -71.11 26.53 -17.83
CA GLU A 257 -70.90 27.95 -17.49
C GLU A 257 -70.70 28.80 -18.75
N ALA A 258 -69.89 28.36 -19.71
CA ALA A 258 -69.70 29.03 -20.99
C ALA A 258 -70.98 29.08 -21.84
N LYS A 259 -71.79 28.01 -21.87
CA LYS A 259 -73.12 28.01 -22.52
C LYS A 259 -74.03 29.07 -21.91
N THR A 260 -74.18 29.10 -20.58
CA THR A 260 -75.05 30.09 -19.92
C THR A 260 -74.54 31.53 -20.09
N GLN A 261 -73.22 31.73 -20.22
CA GLN A 261 -72.65 33.04 -20.61
C GLN A 261 -73.02 33.40 -22.06
N VAL A 262 -72.91 32.46 -23.00
CA VAL A 262 -73.32 32.67 -24.41
C VAL A 262 -74.82 32.93 -24.54
N GLU A 263 -75.66 32.28 -23.73
CA GLU A 263 -77.11 32.55 -23.70
C GLU A 263 -77.43 33.93 -23.12
N LYS A 264 -76.79 34.33 -22.01
CA LYS A 264 -76.92 35.71 -21.48
C LYS A 264 -76.47 36.77 -22.47
N LEU A 265 -75.32 36.58 -23.12
CA LEU A 265 -74.83 37.49 -24.16
C LEU A 265 -75.77 37.54 -25.37
N ARG A 266 -76.44 36.43 -25.71
CA ARG A 266 -77.51 36.42 -26.73
C ARG A 266 -78.73 37.22 -26.28
N GLU A 267 -79.22 37.02 -25.06
CA GLU A 267 -80.34 37.81 -24.53
C GLU A 267 -80.00 39.31 -24.45
N GLU A 268 -78.79 39.66 -24.01
CA GLU A 268 -78.30 41.04 -23.93
C GLU A 268 -78.19 41.66 -25.34
N SER A 269 -77.64 40.92 -26.32
CA SER A 269 -77.60 41.37 -27.71
C SER A 269 -79.00 41.49 -28.33
N ALA A 270 -79.94 40.61 -27.99
CA ALA A 270 -81.32 40.69 -28.47
C ALA A 270 -82.07 41.90 -27.88
N LYS A 271 -81.82 42.24 -26.61
CA LYS A 271 -82.29 43.48 -25.98
C LYS A 271 -81.69 44.71 -26.68
N GLN A 272 -80.38 44.72 -26.93
CA GLN A 272 -79.71 45.80 -27.67
C GLN A 272 -80.24 45.96 -29.10
N VAL A 273 -80.57 44.88 -29.81
CA VAL A 273 -81.23 44.96 -31.13
C VAL A 273 -82.63 45.58 -31.01
N ALA A 274 -83.44 45.12 -30.05
CA ALA A 274 -84.79 45.67 -29.85
C ALA A 274 -84.78 47.16 -29.43
N ASP A 275 -83.83 47.57 -28.57
CA ASP A 275 -83.63 48.97 -28.18
C ASP A 275 -83.22 49.84 -29.38
N LEU A 276 -82.34 49.33 -30.25
CA LEU A 276 -81.92 50.02 -31.49
C LEU A 276 -83.03 50.08 -32.55
N GLU A 277 -83.86 49.03 -32.67
CA GLU A 277 -85.04 49.03 -33.54
C GLU A 277 -86.09 50.05 -33.06
N ALA A 278 -86.32 50.14 -31.74
CA ALA A 278 -87.18 51.16 -31.15
C ALA A 278 -86.63 52.58 -31.35
N GLU A 279 -85.31 52.80 -31.18
CA GLU A 279 -84.69 54.10 -31.42
C GLU A 279 -84.74 54.48 -32.92
N ALA A 280 -84.61 53.51 -33.83
CA ALA A 280 -84.74 53.71 -35.27
C ALA A 280 -86.18 54.09 -35.67
N LEU A 281 -87.19 53.41 -35.10
CA LEU A 281 -88.59 53.74 -35.31
C LEU A 281 -88.93 55.15 -34.79
N ALA A 282 -88.52 55.50 -33.57
CA ALA A 282 -88.75 56.83 -33.01
C ALA A 282 -88.07 57.95 -33.83
N LYS A 283 -86.89 57.69 -34.42
CA LYS A 283 -86.23 58.61 -35.37
C LYS A 283 -86.99 58.74 -36.70
N ALA A 284 -87.58 57.65 -37.20
CA ALA A 284 -88.41 57.67 -38.41
C ALA A 284 -89.73 58.43 -38.20
N GLU A 285 -90.45 58.16 -37.10
CA GLU A 285 -91.67 58.88 -36.72
C GLU A 285 -91.42 60.38 -36.56
N LYS A 286 -90.33 60.76 -35.88
CA LYS A 286 -89.94 62.17 -35.78
C LYS A 286 -89.67 62.80 -37.15
N ALA A 287 -88.98 62.10 -38.05
CA ALA A 287 -88.69 62.63 -39.39
C ALA A 287 -89.96 62.83 -40.24
N VAL A 288 -91.02 62.03 -40.00
CA VAL A 288 -92.35 62.25 -40.60
C VAL A 288 -93.00 63.50 -40.01
N ALA A 289 -93.05 63.64 -38.68
CA ALA A 289 -93.65 64.80 -38.02
C ALA A 289 -92.94 66.12 -38.36
N ASP A 290 -91.61 66.14 -38.42
CA ASP A 290 -90.82 67.32 -38.84
C ASP A 290 -91.10 67.68 -40.32
N ALA A 291 -91.46 66.71 -41.17
CA ALA A 291 -91.82 66.94 -42.57
C ALA A 291 -93.27 67.44 -42.73
N GLU A 292 -94.22 66.93 -41.94
CA GLU A 292 -95.61 67.37 -41.92
C GLU A 292 -95.73 68.83 -41.44
N ALA A 293 -95.03 69.20 -40.36
CA ALA A 293 -94.96 70.58 -39.88
C ALA A 293 -94.36 71.55 -40.92
N ALA A 294 -93.41 71.09 -41.74
CA ALA A 294 -92.86 71.86 -42.85
C ALA A 294 -93.82 72.01 -44.05
N ALA A 295 -94.79 71.10 -44.20
CA ALA A 295 -95.84 71.20 -45.21
C ALA A 295 -96.97 72.15 -44.77
N GLU A 296 -97.45 72.05 -43.52
CA GLU A 296 -98.45 72.96 -42.96
C GLU A 296 -98.00 74.42 -43.02
N LYS A 297 -96.73 74.69 -42.64
CA LYS A 297 -96.17 76.04 -42.70
C LYS A 297 -96.23 76.64 -44.11
N ARG A 298 -95.92 75.85 -45.15
CA ARG A 298 -96.01 76.31 -46.55
C ARG A 298 -97.43 76.57 -47.01
N LEU A 299 -98.40 75.79 -46.52
CA LEU A 299 -99.83 76.05 -46.80
C LEU A 299 -100.29 77.37 -46.18
N ALA A 300 -99.88 77.65 -44.94
CA ALA A 300 -100.20 78.91 -44.24
C ALA A 300 -99.54 80.14 -44.89
N GLU A 301 -98.29 80.02 -45.34
CA GLU A 301 -97.61 81.08 -46.09
C GLU A 301 -98.30 81.36 -47.44
N ALA A 302 -98.76 80.30 -48.14
CA ALA A 302 -99.47 80.43 -49.41
C ALA A 302 -100.89 81.04 -49.27
N SER A 303 -101.63 80.72 -48.20
CA SER A 303 -102.95 81.32 -47.95
C SER A 303 -102.86 82.81 -47.62
N ALA A 304 -101.88 83.23 -46.83
CA ALA A 304 -101.67 84.64 -46.48
C ALA A 304 -101.35 85.52 -47.73
N GLU A 305 -100.63 84.96 -48.71
CA GLU A 305 -100.42 85.63 -49.99
C GLU A 305 -101.68 85.73 -50.87
N ALA A 306 -102.63 84.81 -50.73
CA ALA A 306 -103.88 84.82 -51.47
C ALA A 306 -104.87 85.86 -50.90
N GLU A 307 -105.07 85.87 -49.59
CA GLU A 307 -105.95 86.83 -48.90
C GLU A 307 -105.54 88.28 -49.17
N LYS A 308 -104.23 88.56 -49.14
CA LYS A 308 -103.71 89.91 -49.42
C LYS A 308 -104.06 90.39 -50.84
N LYS A 309 -103.97 89.52 -51.85
CA LYS A 309 -104.29 89.84 -53.25
C LYS A 309 -105.79 90.06 -53.48
N ILE A 310 -106.66 89.54 -52.60
CA ILE A 310 -108.10 89.80 -52.63
C ILE A 310 -108.40 91.18 -52.02
N ALA A 311 -107.82 91.49 -50.84
CA ALA A 311 -108.01 92.78 -50.18
C ALA A 311 -107.54 93.98 -51.04
N ASP A 312 -106.42 93.84 -51.75
CA ASP A 312 -105.92 94.86 -52.68
C ASP A 312 -106.86 95.05 -53.91
N ALA A 313 -107.65 94.04 -54.27
CA ALA A 313 -108.58 94.08 -55.40
C ALA A 313 -109.96 94.68 -55.04
N ASP A 314 -110.50 94.37 -53.86
CA ASP A 314 -111.79 94.91 -53.40
C ASP A 314 -111.72 96.43 -53.21
N SER A 315 -110.61 96.94 -52.65
CA SER A 315 -110.34 98.37 -52.49
C SER A 315 -110.43 99.15 -53.81
N TYR A 316 -109.95 98.55 -54.92
CA TYR A 316 -109.99 99.16 -56.26
C TYR A 316 -111.42 99.21 -56.85
N ALA A 317 -112.33 98.34 -56.40
CA ALA A 317 -113.73 98.34 -56.84
C ALA A 317 -114.52 99.50 -56.20
N ASP A 318 -114.37 99.71 -54.89
CA ASP A 318 -115.11 100.73 -54.13
C ASP A 318 -114.80 102.17 -54.60
N GLU A 319 -113.54 102.47 -54.96
CA GLU A 319 -113.17 103.77 -55.53
C GLU A 319 -113.90 104.05 -56.86
N ARG A 320 -114.07 103.02 -57.70
CA ARG A 320 -114.80 103.15 -58.98
C ARG A 320 -116.31 103.32 -58.80
N ILE A 321 -116.91 102.61 -57.85
CA ILE A 321 -118.35 102.75 -57.53
C ILE A 321 -118.63 104.18 -57.02
N THR A 322 -117.81 104.66 -56.09
CA THR A 322 -117.91 106.01 -55.50
C THR A 322 -117.72 107.14 -56.53
N ALA A 323 -117.01 106.86 -57.64
CA ALA A 323 -116.87 107.78 -58.77
C ALA A 323 -118.06 107.77 -59.74
N ALA A 324 -118.84 106.68 -59.80
CA ALA A 324 -120.00 106.55 -60.68
C ALA A 324 -121.24 107.28 -60.14
N ASP A 325 -121.55 107.13 -58.85
CA ASP A 325 -122.76 107.73 -58.23
C ASP A 325 -122.79 109.27 -58.33
N ARG A 326 -121.61 109.91 -58.29
CA ARG A 326 -121.48 111.36 -58.51
C ARG A 326 -121.94 111.81 -59.90
N LYS A 327 -121.76 110.97 -60.93
CA LYS A 327 -122.22 111.29 -62.30
C LYS A 327 -123.70 110.98 -62.50
N LEU A 328 -124.23 109.96 -61.82
CA LEU A 328 -125.67 109.64 -61.85
C LEU A 328 -126.52 110.77 -61.25
N THR A 329 -126.04 111.43 -60.20
CA THR A 329 -126.74 112.55 -59.55
C THR A 329 -126.83 113.79 -60.45
N GLU A 330 -125.76 114.15 -61.18
CA GLU A 330 -125.78 115.24 -62.17
C GLU A 330 -126.76 114.98 -63.33
N LEU A 331 -126.84 113.74 -63.80
CA LEU A 331 -127.71 113.35 -64.92
C LEU A 331 -129.20 113.49 -64.59
N HIS A 332 -129.59 113.16 -63.34
CA HIS A 332 -130.99 113.21 -62.89
C HIS A 332 -131.54 114.65 -62.86
N THR A 333 -130.69 115.64 -62.58
CA THR A 333 -131.05 117.07 -62.67
C THR A 333 -131.38 117.55 -64.08
N VAL A 334 -130.80 116.92 -65.12
CA VAL A 334 -131.05 117.28 -66.52
C VAL A 334 -132.33 116.61 -67.05
N HIS A 335 -132.52 115.32 -66.77
CA HIS A 335 -133.65 114.56 -67.35
C HIS A 335 -135.03 115.12 -66.98
N LYS A 336 -135.19 115.65 -65.75
CA LYS A 336 -136.46 116.24 -65.28
C LYS A 336 -136.86 117.52 -66.02
N ALA A 337 -135.93 118.23 -66.66
CA ALA A 337 -136.23 119.44 -67.42
C ALA A 337 -136.81 119.16 -68.83
N LEU A 338 -136.65 117.92 -69.34
CA LEU A 338 -136.97 117.57 -70.72
C LEU A 338 -138.34 116.89 -70.90
N THR A 339 -138.82 116.18 -69.87
CA THR A 339 -139.93 115.21 -70.00
C THR A 339 -141.30 115.85 -70.23
N GLU A 340 -141.58 117.02 -69.65
CA GLU A 340 -142.90 117.66 -69.70
C GLU A 340 -143.10 118.57 -70.93
N GLN A 341 -142.09 118.76 -71.78
CA GLN A 341 -142.27 119.43 -73.08
C GLN A 341 -142.88 118.50 -74.16
N PHE A 342 -142.80 117.18 -73.99
CA PHE A 342 -143.01 116.23 -75.10
C PHE A 342 -144.47 115.74 -75.25
N THR A 343 -145.29 115.80 -74.20
CA THR A 343 -146.68 115.33 -74.21
C THR A 343 -147.63 116.20 -75.04
N ALA A 344 -147.21 117.42 -75.41
CA ALA A 344 -148.04 118.39 -76.14
C ALA A 344 -148.23 118.09 -77.65
N ALA A 345 -147.51 117.11 -78.22
CA ALA A 345 -147.38 116.99 -79.67
C ALA A 345 -148.01 115.74 -80.33
N GLN A 346 -148.29 114.66 -79.58
CA GLN A 346 -148.29 113.32 -80.19
C GLN A 346 -149.60 112.87 -80.90
N GLU A 347 -150.76 113.46 -80.60
CA GLU A 347 -152.05 112.91 -81.08
C GLU A 347 -152.50 113.42 -82.47
N ALA A 348 -151.82 114.42 -83.04
CA ALA A 348 -152.29 115.12 -84.24
C ALA A 348 -152.04 114.40 -85.60
N VAL A 349 -151.19 113.37 -85.63
CA VAL A 349 -150.52 112.94 -86.89
C VAL A 349 -150.98 111.58 -87.45
N LEU A 350 -151.57 110.70 -86.64
CA LEU A 350 -151.69 109.27 -87.00
C LEU A 350 -152.72 108.92 -88.10
N ASN A 351 -153.63 109.83 -88.49
CA ASN A 351 -154.83 109.45 -89.25
C ASN A 351 -154.81 109.80 -90.75
N ALA A 352 -153.62 109.87 -91.36
CA ALA A 352 -153.44 110.18 -92.79
C ALA A 352 -152.49 109.23 -93.54
N VAL A 353 -152.25 108.01 -93.05
CA VAL A 353 -151.52 106.93 -93.76
C VAL A 353 -152.40 106.30 -94.86
N ALA A 354 -152.90 107.17 -95.74
CA ALA A 354 -153.59 106.86 -96.99
C ALA A 354 -152.93 107.63 -98.18
N ALA A 355 -151.74 108.21 -97.95
CA ALA A 355 -150.95 108.93 -98.95
C ALA A 355 -149.46 108.55 -98.88
N LEU A 356 -148.96 107.99 -99.98
CA LEU A 356 -147.57 107.95 -100.44
C LEU A 356 -146.46 107.23 -99.64
N SER A 357 -145.76 106.37 -100.39
CA SER A 357 -144.29 106.17 -100.44
C SER A 357 -143.53 105.34 -99.38
N PRO A 358 -142.40 104.71 -99.81
CA PRO A 358 -141.35 104.15 -98.95
C PRO A 358 -140.12 105.11 -98.88
N ILE A 359 -138.95 104.53 -98.53
CA ILE A 359 -137.55 104.94 -98.80
C ILE A 359 -136.70 105.64 -97.69
N ASP A 360 -135.59 104.96 -97.38
CA ASP A 360 -134.19 105.33 -97.04
C ASP A 360 -133.78 106.46 -96.07
N GLY A 361 -132.51 106.35 -95.61
CA GLY A 361 -131.68 107.41 -95.00
C GLY A 361 -130.96 106.95 -93.71
N GLU A 362 -129.63 106.72 -93.62
CA GLU A 362 -128.46 107.61 -93.82
C GLU A 362 -128.23 108.63 -92.68
N SER A 363 -127.00 108.99 -92.24
CA SER A 363 -125.61 108.61 -92.63
C SER A 363 -124.53 109.15 -91.64
N SER A 364 -123.25 108.76 -91.82
CA SER A 364 -122.01 109.58 -91.59
C SER A 364 -121.58 109.95 -90.13
N GLU A 365 -120.39 110.45 -89.73
CA GLU A 365 -118.94 110.51 -90.15
C GLU A 365 -118.13 111.33 -89.07
N THR A 366 -116.80 111.62 -89.02
CA THR A 366 -115.51 111.20 -89.67
C THR A 366 -114.31 111.42 -88.70
N GLY A 367 -113.16 110.74 -88.91
CA GLY A 367 -111.78 111.22 -88.60
C GLY A 367 -111.27 111.31 -87.13
N GLU A 368 -110.01 111.70 -86.83
CA GLU A 368 -108.71 111.49 -87.52
C GLU A 368 -107.49 111.87 -86.61
N ALA A 369 -106.28 111.35 -86.90
CA ALA A 369 -104.93 111.71 -86.36
C ALA A 369 -104.62 111.49 -84.84
N ASN A 370 -103.36 111.38 -84.33
CA ASN A 370 -102.01 111.45 -84.94
C ASN A 370 -100.89 110.65 -84.18
N GLU A 371 -99.72 110.47 -84.85
CA GLU A 371 -98.29 110.24 -84.47
C GLU A 371 -97.78 110.29 -82.99
N ASP A 372 -96.59 109.77 -82.56
CA ASP A 372 -95.52 108.88 -83.10
C ASP A 372 -94.48 108.50 -81.97
N THR A 373 -93.46 107.67 -82.26
CA THR A 373 -92.23 107.27 -81.51
C THR A 373 -92.37 106.11 -80.51
N ALA A 374 -91.46 105.12 -80.40
CA ALA A 374 -90.34 104.62 -81.24
C ALA A 374 -90.09 103.11 -80.90
N LYS A 375 -89.74 102.20 -81.84
CA LYS A 375 -88.36 101.75 -82.19
C LYS A 375 -87.35 101.65 -81.02
N ALA A 376 -86.51 100.61 -80.85
CA ALA A 376 -86.29 99.32 -81.56
C ALA A 376 -85.42 98.38 -80.65
N ASP A 377 -84.76 97.25 -81.03
CA ASP A 377 -84.53 96.54 -82.31
C ASP A 377 -84.04 95.07 -82.08
N ALA A 378 -83.88 94.32 -83.19
CA ALA A 378 -82.97 93.19 -83.45
C ALA A 378 -83.23 91.73 -82.90
N PRO A 379 -82.82 90.66 -83.62
CA PRO A 379 -83.29 89.27 -83.38
C PRO A 379 -82.22 88.14 -83.29
N ALA A 380 -82.62 86.94 -82.80
CA ALA A 380 -81.91 85.68 -83.07
C ALA A 380 -82.78 84.39 -82.94
N LYS A 381 -82.90 83.64 -84.05
CA LYS A 381 -83.00 82.15 -84.11
C LYS A 381 -81.55 81.58 -84.22
N PRO A 382 -81.25 80.28 -84.44
CA PRO A 382 -82.07 79.06 -84.60
C PRO A 382 -81.70 77.93 -83.58
N GLU A 383 -82.59 76.99 -83.23
CA GLU A 383 -82.84 75.62 -83.77
C GLU A 383 -81.94 74.45 -83.26
N THR A 384 -82.55 73.26 -83.32
CA THR A 384 -82.08 71.85 -83.18
C THR A 384 -80.85 71.50 -84.08
N PRO A 385 -80.10 70.37 -83.90
CA PRO A 385 -80.65 69.01 -83.67
C PRO A 385 -79.78 67.91 -82.97
N GLU A 386 -80.38 66.70 -82.92
CA GLU A 386 -79.84 65.33 -83.08
C GLU A 386 -78.46 64.82 -82.58
N SER A 387 -78.52 63.56 -82.10
CA SER A 387 -77.61 62.41 -82.37
C SER A 387 -76.41 62.05 -81.47
N GLU A 388 -76.31 60.73 -81.23
CA GLU A 388 -75.15 59.83 -81.05
C GLU A 388 -73.96 60.14 -80.11
N GLN A 389 -73.80 59.25 -79.09
CA GLN A 389 -72.68 58.30 -78.87
C GLN A 389 -71.20 58.64 -79.28
N PRO A 390 -70.14 58.00 -78.70
CA PRO A 390 -70.03 57.25 -77.43
C PRO A 390 -68.65 57.36 -76.67
N THR A 391 -68.48 56.55 -75.61
CA THR A 391 -67.22 56.01 -75.01
C THR A 391 -66.30 56.79 -74.04
N LYS A 392 -65.74 55.98 -73.10
CA LYS A 392 -64.36 55.98 -72.52
C LYS A 392 -63.96 56.89 -71.32
N GLN A 393 -63.83 56.19 -70.18
CA GLN A 393 -62.60 56.00 -69.36
C GLN A 393 -62.00 57.08 -68.42
N LEU A 394 -61.72 56.59 -67.20
CA LEU A 394 -60.50 56.77 -66.36
C LEU A 394 -60.27 58.02 -65.45
N ARG A 395 -60.02 57.66 -64.17
CA ARG A 395 -59.05 58.22 -63.19
C ARG A 395 -59.24 59.60 -62.51
N ILE A 396 -59.32 59.52 -61.17
CA ILE A 396 -58.41 60.12 -60.15
C ILE A 396 -57.78 61.49 -60.50
N PRO A 397 -58.08 62.51 -59.67
CA PRO A 397 -57.08 63.03 -58.72
C PRO A 397 -57.66 62.97 -57.27
N LYS A 398 -56.89 62.81 -56.17
CA LYS A 398 -55.98 63.79 -55.54
C LYS A 398 -56.62 65.20 -55.49
N ARG A 399 -56.67 65.93 -54.37
CA ARG A 399 -55.67 66.08 -53.31
C ARG A 399 -56.28 66.90 -52.15
N ASN A 400 -55.87 66.60 -50.92
CA ASN A 400 -55.29 67.57 -49.99
C ASN A 400 -54.29 66.81 -49.12
#